data_AF-A0A396U5C2-F1
#
_entry.id   AF-A0A396U5C2-F1
#
_cell.length_a   1.000
_cell.length_b   1.000
_cell.length_c   1.000
_cell.angle_alpha   90.00
_cell.angle_beta   90.00
_cell.angle_gamma   90.00
#
_symmetry.space_group_name_H-M   'P 1'
#
loop_
_entity.id
_entity.type
_entity.pdbx_description
1 polymer ?
#
loop_
_entity_poly.entity_id
_entity_poly.type
_entity_poly.pdbx_seq_one_letter_code
_entity_poly.pdbx_strand_id
1 'polypeptide(L)'
;MLLMFTKTMLLKITLLCSLLSTSVDTLANYTKRENRWESTFQFVNAQSTDVSGTNGSSLDLDSEYGWGFTLGYNVNAHILVNFDFSSVKPDYQAKLVEGDGDVFEIDHQMNIYQTQFNVVYHVLKERFTPYVQAGLG
;
A
#
# COMPACT_ATOMS: atom_id res chain seq x y z
N MET A 1 0.85 -15.66 33.29
CA MET A 1 0.48 -16.30 32.01
C MET A 1 0.56 -15.32 30.82
N LEU A 2 -0.01 -14.11 30.89
CA LEU A 2 0.02 -13.08 29.83
C LEU A 2 1.45 -12.64 29.39
N LEU A 3 2.38 -12.53 30.35
CA LEU A 3 3.77 -12.10 30.10
C LEU A 3 4.59 -13.12 29.28
N MET A 4 4.27 -14.42 29.35
CA MET A 4 4.97 -15.49 28.61
C MET A 4 4.54 -15.53 27.14
N PHE A 5 3.26 -15.24 26.85
CA PHE A 5 2.74 -15.15 25.49
C PHE A 5 3.38 -13.99 24.71
N THR A 6 3.63 -12.86 25.38
CA THR A 6 4.25 -11.68 24.76
C THR A 6 5.69 -11.98 24.34
N LYS A 7 6.47 -12.69 25.18
CA LYS A 7 7.86 -13.06 24.88
C LYS A 7 7.97 -14.11 23.76
N THR A 8 7.07 -15.09 23.73
CA THR A 8 7.04 -16.09 22.65
C THR A 8 6.57 -15.48 21.32
N MET A 9 5.68 -14.49 21.34
CA MET A 9 5.27 -13.75 20.15
C MET A 9 6.41 -12.88 19.59
N LEU A 10 7.10 -12.12 20.46
CA LEU A 10 8.28 -11.33 20.09
C LEU A 10 9.39 -12.20 19.49
N LEU A 11 9.68 -13.35 20.08
CA LEU A 11 10.68 -14.29 19.57
C LEU A 11 10.33 -14.82 18.17
N LYS A 12 9.05 -15.11 17.92
CA LYS A 12 8.57 -15.56 16.60
C LYS A 12 8.69 -14.48 15.54
N ILE A 13 8.38 -13.22 15.88
CA ILE A 13 8.53 -12.07 14.99
C ILE A 13 10.01 -11.87 14.64
N THR A 14 10.90 -11.89 15.63
CA THR A 14 12.35 -11.76 15.39
C THR A 14 12.90 -12.89 14.52
N LEU A 15 12.45 -14.12 14.75
CA LEU A 15 12.84 -15.29 13.94
C LEU A 15 12.32 -15.20 12.50
N LEU A 16 11.10 -14.69 12.31
CA LEU A 16 10.53 -14.46 10.98
C LEU A 16 11.33 -13.38 10.22
N CYS A 17 11.68 -12.27 10.89
CA CYS A 17 12.50 -11.21 10.29
C CYS A 17 13.92 -11.69 9.93
N SER A 18 14.54 -12.53 10.76
CA SER A 18 15.89 -13.06 10.46
C SER A 18 15.90 -14.06 9.31
N LEU A 19 14.82 -14.86 9.15
CA LEU A 19 14.65 -15.75 8.00
C LEU A 19 14.46 -14.99 6.67
N LEU A 20 13.93 -13.77 6.71
CA LEU A 20 13.77 -12.90 5.54
C LEU A 20 15.06 -12.16 5.14
N SER A 21 16.11 -12.21 5.96
CA SER A 21 17.30 -11.36 5.81
C SER A 21 18.50 -12.03 5.12
N THR A 22 18.41 -13.30 4.71
CA THR A 22 19.54 -14.01 4.09
C THR A 22 19.64 -13.74 2.59
N SER A 23 20.35 -12.66 2.23
CA SER A 23 20.87 -12.47 0.87
C SER A 23 22.34 -12.86 0.81
N VAL A 24 22.66 -13.98 0.15
CA VAL A 24 24.03 -14.34 -0.21
C VAL A 24 24.20 -14.08 -1.70
N ASP A 25 24.68 -12.90 -2.05
CA ASP A 25 25.14 -12.62 -3.41
C ASP A 25 26.30 -11.60 -3.40
N THR A 26 27.52 -12.13 -3.29
CA THR A 26 28.77 -11.40 -3.53
C THR A 26 29.09 -11.43 -5.03
N LEU A 27 29.35 -10.24 -5.59
CA LEU A 27 30.01 -10.00 -6.88
C LEU A 27 29.18 -10.28 -8.17
N ALA A 28 28.25 -9.38 -8.48
CA ALA A 28 27.74 -9.16 -9.83
C ALA A 28 27.24 -7.70 -9.99
N ASN A 29 27.52 -7.04 -11.13
CA ASN A 29 26.98 -5.72 -11.47
C ASN A 29 25.51 -5.78 -11.94
N TYR A 30 24.97 -6.98 -12.13
CA TYR A 30 23.55 -7.25 -12.38
C TYR A 30 22.87 -7.59 -11.06
N THR A 31 21.70 -7.01 -10.80
CA THR A 31 20.85 -7.42 -9.68
C THR A 31 20.28 -8.80 -10.00
N LYS A 32 20.54 -9.81 -9.17
CA LYS A 32 19.90 -11.13 -9.29
C LYS A 32 18.45 -11.05 -8.82
N ARG A 33 17.59 -10.43 -9.63
CA ARG A 33 16.16 -10.30 -9.35
C ARG A 33 15.35 -11.52 -9.80
N GLU A 34 15.81 -12.22 -10.82
CA GLU A 34 15.10 -13.35 -11.43
C GLU A 34 14.80 -14.48 -10.43
N ASN A 35 13.56 -14.96 -10.43
CA ASN A 35 13.04 -16.01 -9.57
C ASN A 35 13.22 -15.69 -8.07
N ARG A 36 12.97 -14.44 -7.69
CA ARG A 36 13.04 -13.96 -6.31
C ARG A 36 11.72 -13.35 -5.86
N TRP A 37 11.41 -13.62 -4.59
CA TRP A 37 10.36 -12.91 -3.87
C TRP A 37 10.88 -11.56 -3.39
N GLU A 38 10.03 -10.54 -3.51
CA GLU A 38 10.27 -9.20 -3.00
C GLU A 38 9.13 -8.81 -2.07
N SER A 39 9.48 -8.13 -0.99
CA SER A 39 8.53 -7.56 -0.05
C SER A 39 8.95 -6.12 0.24
N THR A 40 7.98 -5.23 0.38
CA THR A 40 8.23 -3.83 0.74
C THR A 40 7.19 -3.38 1.75
N PHE A 41 7.60 -2.59 2.73
CA PHE A 41 6.71 -1.85 3.60
C PHE A 41 6.72 -0.39 3.16
N GLN A 42 5.55 0.24 3.12
CA GLN A 42 5.35 1.56 2.54
C GLN A 42 4.70 2.50 3.56
N PHE A 43 5.09 3.78 3.53
CA PHE A 43 4.29 4.87 4.07
C PHE A 43 3.58 5.54 2.91
N VAL A 44 2.27 5.69 3.03
CA VAL A 44 1.42 6.23 1.96
C VAL A 44 0.88 7.56 2.43
N ASN A 45 0.73 8.51 1.51
CA ASN A 45 0.10 9.79 1.78
C ASN A 45 -1.11 9.94 0.85
N ALA A 46 -2.31 9.85 1.41
CA ALA A 46 -3.55 10.13 0.72
C ALA A 46 -3.70 11.66 0.61
N GLN A 47 -3.88 12.14 -0.62
CA GLN A 47 -4.11 13.56 -0.88
C GLN A 47 -5.57 13.90 -0.68
N SER A 48 -5.85 15.18 -0.35
CA SER A 48 -7.22 15.65 -0.22
C SER A 48 -7.97 15.56 -1.54
N THR A 49 -9.28 15.38 -1.50
CA THR A 49 -10.13 15.28 -2.69
C THR A 49 -11.52 15.80 -2.39
N ASP A 50 -12.00 16.71 -3.25
CA ASP A 50 -13.34 17.28 -3.16
C ASP A 50 -14.21 16.70 -4.28
N VAL A 51 -15.38 16.19 -3.91
CA VAL A 51 -16.36 15.60 -4.83
C VAL A 51 -17.66 16.38 -4.74
N SER A 52 -18.03 17.06 -5.82
CA SER A 52 -19.31 17.76 -5.92
C SER A 52 -20.43 16.81 -6.40
N GLY A 53 -21.54 16.80 -5.68
CA GLY A 53 -22.77 16.09 -6.00
C GLY A 53 -23.87 17.01 -6.56
N THR A 54 -25.02 16.40 -6.85
CA THR A 54 -26.20 17.14 -7.34
C THR A 54 -26.81 18.02 -6.25
N ASN A 55 -27.50 19.09 -6.66
CA ASN A 55 -28.22 20.02 -5.77
C ASN A 55 -27.35 20.68 -4.68
N GLY A 56 -26.04 20.81 -4.90
CA GLY A 56 -25.13 21.46 -3.96
C GLY A 56 -24.64 20.57 -2.82
N SER A 57 -24.85 19.25 -2.92
CA SER A 57 -24.23 18.27 -2.02
C SER A 57 -22.74 18.14 -2.32
N SER A 58 -21.90 17.86 -1.31
CA SER A 58 -20.46 17.67 -1.48
C SER A 58 -19.92 16.60 -0.53
N LEU A 59 -18.77 16.05 -0.89
CA LEU A 59 -17.95 15.18 -0.04
C LEU A 59 -16.50 15.64 -0.16
N ASP A 60 -15.95 16.09 0.96
CA ASP A 60 -14.59 16.58 1.05
C ASP A 60 -13.79 15.60 1.91
N LEU A 61 -12.71 15.06 1.35
CA LEU A 61 -11.81 14.10 1.99
C LEU A 61 -10.50 14.80 2.34
N ASP A 62 -10.09 14.74 3.60
CA ASP A 62 -8.84 15.34 4.06
C ASP A 62 -7.61 14.48 3.72
N SER A 63 -6.46 15.13 3.62
CA SER A 63 -5.19 14.43 3.42
C SER A 63 -4.77 13.68 4.68
N GLU A 64 -4.35 12.42 4.54
CA GLU A 64 -3.98 11.58 5.68
C GLU A 64 -2.81 10.65 5.34
N TYR A 65 -2.01 10.31 6.35
CA TYR A 65 -0.96 9.31 6.20
C TYR A 65 -1.46 7.90 6.52
N GLY A 66 -0.93 6.92 5.80
CA GLY A 66 -1.21 5.52 6.05
C GLY A 66 0.01 4.64 5.81
N TRP A 67 -0.25 3.34 5.76
CA TRP A 67 0.77 2.33 5.60
C TRP A 67 0.33 1.31 4.58
N GLY A 68 1.30 0.61 4.01
CA GLY A 68 1.06 -0.43 3.03
C GLY A 68 2.18 -1.43 2.96
N PHE A 69 1.97 -2.47 2.16
CA PHE A 69 3.01 -3.40 1.80
C PHE A 69 2.79 -3.95 0.40
N THR A 70 3.89 -4.37 -0.23
CA THR A 70 3.84 -5.18 -1.45
C THR A 70 4.47 -6.54 -1.21
N LEU A 71 3.93 -7.56 -1.87
CA LEU A 71 4.52 -8.89 -1.99
C LEU A 71 4.54 -9.26 -3.45
N GLY A 72 5.71 -9.58 -4.00
CA GLY A 72 5.83 -9.90 -5.41
C GLY A 72 6.84 -10.98 -5.72
N TYR A 73 6.69 -11.56 -6.89
CA TYR A 73 7.60 -12.56 -7.43
C TYR A 73 8.12 -12.10 -8.79
N ASN A 74 9.44 -12.00 -8.90
CA ASN A 74 10.12 -11.73 -10.16
C ASN A 74 10.12 -13.00 -11.00
N VAL A 75 9.23 -13.05 -11.99
CA VAL A 75 9.16 -14.14 -12.99
C VAL A 75 10.46 -14.20 -13.80
N ASN A 76 11.07 -13.05 -14.07
CA ASN A 76 12.41 -12.93 -14.63
C ASN A 76 13.02 -11.56 -14.27
N ALA A 77 14.19 -11.22 -14.83
CA ALA A 77 14.88 -9.96 -14.53
C ALA A 77 14.13 -8.69 -15.00
N HIS A 78 13.10 -8.80 -15.84
CA HIS A 78 12.29 -7.66 -16.28
C HIS A 78 10.89 -7.67 -15.66
N ILE A 79 10.27 -8.84 -15.49
CA ILE A 79 8.87 -8.95 -15.08
C ILE A 79 8.75 -9.32 -13.60
N LEU A 80 8.06 -8.46 -12.86
CA LEU A 80 7.60 -8.70 -11.49
C LEU A 80 6.06 -8.75 -11.50
N VAL A 81 5.51 -9.77 -10.86
CA VAL A 81 4.07 -9.81 -10.54
C VAL A 81 3.95 -9.58 -9.05
N ASN A 82 3.16 -8.58 -8.63
CA ASN A 82 3.01 -8.27 -7.21
C ASN A 82 1.55 -8.08 -6.81
N PHE A 83 1.34 -8.21 -5.50
CA PHE A 83 0.18 -7.74 -4.79
C PHE A 83 0.60 -6.51 -3.98
N ASP A 84 -0.21 -5.46 -4.05
CA ASP A 84 -0.06 -4.22 -3.29
C ASP A 84 -1.28 -4.07 -2.37
N PHE A 85 -1.02 -3.69 -1.11
CA PHE A 85 -2.03 -3.33 -0.14
C PHE A 85 -1.67 -2.01 0.52
N SER A 86 -2.65 -1.14 0.71
CA SER A 86 -2.53 0.02 1.58
C SER A 86 -3.78 0.26 2.43
N SER A 87 -3.57 0.93 3.56
CA SER A 87 -4.60 1.33 4.51
C SER A 87 -4.38 2.78 4.91
N VAL A 88 -5.41 3.59 4.74
CA VAL A 88 -5.47 4.99 5.18
C VAL A 88 -6.78 5.24 5.92
N LYS A 89 -6.81 6.21 6.84
CA LYS A 89 -8.02 6.54 7.61
C LYS A 89 -8.31 8.05 7.60
N PRO A 90 -8.66 8.63 6.44
CA PRO A 90 -8.91 10.05 6.35
C PRO A 90 -10.20 10.45 7.09
N ASP A 91 -10.19 11.70 7.55
CA ASP A 91 -11.39 12.42 7.97
C ASP A 91 -12.16 12.88 6.72
N TYR A 92 -13.49 12.97 6.83
CA TYR A 92 -14.35 13.42 5.75
C TYR A 92 -15.47 14.32 6.26
N GLN A 93 -15.81 15.31 5.44
CA GLN A 93 -16.96 16.17 5.63
C GLN A 93 -17.93 15.97 4.47
N ALA A 94 -19.14 15.52 4.77
CA ALA A 94 -20.20 15.37 3.77
C ALA A 94 -21.31 16.40 4.01
N LYS A 95 -21.67 17.11 2.95
CA LYS A 95 -22.81 18.02 2.92
C LYS A 95 -23.91 17.43 2.07
N LEU A 96 -25.07 17.20 2.65
CA LEU A 96 -26.27 16.68 1.98
C LEU A 96 -27.31 17.79 1.90
N VAL A 97 -27.87 18.00 0.71
CA VAL A 97 -28.95 18.97 0.48
C VAL A 97 -30.20 18.23 0.01
N GLU A 98 -31.25 18.22 0.84
CA GLU A 98 -32.53 17.60 0.52
C GLU A 98 -33.40 18.50 -0.37
N GLY A 99 -34.41 17.90 -1.03
CA GLY A 99 -35.23 18.58 -2.04
C GLY A 99 -36.13 19.70 -1.50
N ASP A 100 -36.31 19.76 -0.19
CA ASP A 100 -37.00 20.83 0.55
C ASP A 100 -36.07 21.98 0.97
N GLY A 101 -34.76 21.85 0.74
CA GLY A 101 -33.74 22.85 1.05
C GLY A 101 -33.02 22.63 2.39
N ASP A 102 -33.33 21.56 3.12
CA ASP A 102 -32.64 21.23 4.36
C ASP A 102 -31.20 20.77 4.08
N VAL A 103 -30.26 21.21 4.92
CA VAL A 103 -28.83 20.95 4.79
C VAL A 103 -28.33 20.16 5.99
N PHE A 104 -27.69 19.02 5.73
CA PHE A 104 -27.06 18.18 6.76
C PHE A 104 -25.56 18.12 6.52
N GLU A 105 -24.79 18.40 7.57
CA GLU A 105 -23.34 18.26 7.59
C GLU A 105 -22.95 17.05 8.46
N ILE A 106 -22.10 16.19 7.90
CA ILE A 106 -21.60 14.98 8.56
C ILE A 106 -20.07 15.08 8.59
N ASP A 107 -19.51 15.09 9.78
CA ASP A 107 -18.06 15.03 10.03
C ASP A 107 -17.74 13.69 10.68
N HIS A 108 -16.94 12.86 10.00
CA HIS A 108 -16.56 11.56 10.52
C HIS A 108 -15.27 11.05 9.85
N GLN A 109 -14.76 9.92 10.34
CA GLN A 109 -13.61 9.23 9.75
C GLN A 109 -14.06 8.06 8.87
N MET A 110 -13.31 7.77 7.82
CA MET A 110 -13.49 6.62 6.94
C MET A 110 -12.23 5.76 6.91
N ASN A 111 -12.37 4.43 6.95
CA ASN A 111 -11.25 3.52 6.69
C ASN A 111 -11.25 3.14 5.22
N ILE A 112 -10.16 3.43 4.51
CA ILE A 112 -9.95 3.04 3.12
C ILE A 112 -8.89 1.97 3.08
N TYR A 113 -9.23 0.84 2.48
CA TYR A 113 -8.32 -0.24 2.16
C TYR A 113 -8.23 -0.36 0.65
N GLN A 114 -7.02 -0.33 0.11
CA GLN A 114 -6.77 -0.50 -1.31
C GLN A 114 -5.94 -1.76 -1.53
N THR A 115 -6.35 -2.57 -2.48
CA THR A 115 -5.66 -3.79 -2.89
C THR A 115 -5.51 -3.80 -4.39
N GLN A 116 -4.34 -4.16 -4.91
CA GLN A 116 -4.10 -4.21 -6.34
C GLN A 116 -3.21 -5.40 -6.70
N PHE A 117 -3.49 -6.04 -7.83
CA PHE A 117 -2.57 -6.96 -8.48
C PHE A 117 -1.89 -6.24 -9.64
N ASN A 118 -0.56 -6.26 -9.67
CA ASN A 118 0.23 -5.56 -10.67
C ASN A 118 1.14 -6.47 -11.46
N VAL A 119 1.37 -6.08 -12.71
CA VAL A 119 2.50 -6.52 -13.52
C VAL A 119 3.42 -5.32 -13.72
N VAL A 120 4.68 -5.47 -13.31
CA VAL A 120 5.72 -4.45 -13.41
C VAL A 120 6.76 -4.91 -14.42
N TYR A 121 7.02 -4.09 -15.43
CA TYR A 121 8.09 -4.30 -16.40
C TYR A 121 9.23 -3.32 -16.13
N HIS A 122 10.38 -3.87 -15.76
CA HIS A 122 11.63 -3.16 -15.56
C HIS A 122 12.37 -3.03 -16.88
N VAL A 123 12.76 -1.81 -17.25
CA VAL A 123 13.45 -1.53 -18.52
C VAL A 123 14.89 -2.04 -18.49
N LEU A 124 15.56 -1.97 -17.33
CA LEU A 124 16.96 -2.39 -17.14
C LEU A 124 17.07 -3.55 -16.14
N LYS A 125 18.15 -4.33 -16.25
CA LYS A 125 18.51 -5.42 -15.30
C LYS A 125 19.43 -4.96 -14.16
N GLU A 126 19.79 -3.70 -14.15
CA GLU A 126 20.73 -3.10 -13.21
C GLU A 126 20.03 -2.68 -11.91
N ARG A 127 20.81 -2.17 -10.95
CA ARG A 127 20.33 -1.75 -9.62
C ARG A 127 19.38 -0.56 -9.68
N PHE A 128 19.65 0.39 -10.57
CA PHE A 128 18.75 1.48 -10.89
C PHE A 128 18.00 1.12 -12.17
N THR A 129 16.72 0.83 -12.05
CA THR A 129 15.91 0.36 -13.18
C THR A 129 14.60 1.14 -13.26
N PRO A 130 14.42 1.97 -14.30
CA PRO A 130 13.12 2.53 -14.61
C PRO A 130 12.12 1.40 -14.88
N TYR A 131 10.88 1.58 -14.47
CA TYR A 131 9.84 0.58 -14.68
C TYR A 131 8.53 1.22 -15.12
N VAL A 132 7.70 0.40 -15.75
CA VAL A 132 6.29 0.71 -16.01
C VAL A 132 5.45 -0.34 -15.30
N GLN A 133 4.30 0.07 -14.77
CA GLN A 133 3.38 -0.78 -14.03
C GLN A 133 1.99 -0.68 -14.62
N ALA A 134 1.31 -1.82 -14.73
CA ALA A 134 -0.11 -1.89 -14.98
C ALA A 134 -0.75 -2.79 -13.90
N GLY A 135 -1.90 -2.36 -13.38
CA GLY A 135 -2.55 -3.03 -12.26
C GLY A 135 -4.06 -3.01 -12.37
N LEU A 136 -4.68 -3.92 -11.62
CA LEU A 136 -6.12 -4.01 -11.43
C LEU A 136 -6.44 -4.18 -9.95
N GLY A 137 -7.39 -3.39 -9.46
CA GLY A 137 -7.72 -3.26 -8.04
C GLY A 137 -8.71 -2.15 -7.80
#